data_AF-A0A958ZUD9-F1
#
_entry.id   AF-A0A958ZUD9-F1
#
_cell.length_a   1.000
_cell.length_b   1.000
_cell.length_c   1.000
_cell.angle_alpha   90.00
_cell.angle_beta   90.00
_cell.angle_gamma   90.00
#
_symmetry.space_group_name_H-M   'P 1'
#
loop_
_entity.id
_entity.type
_entity.pdbx_description
1 polymer ?
#
loop_
_entity_poly.entity_id
_entity_poly.type
_entity_poly.pdbx_seq_one_letter_code
_entity_poly.pdbx_strand_id
1 'polypeptide(L)'
;MDNFRTVLTATPASFNIGLRDGCFTIGSCFADNLGQLLHQHKFEVLVNPFGTSYNPISIHKVLHYAIQNELPTTDTYGELNETYFNFDFHSSFSALEANILQRNITNAISKSHSAIRSATTLLITYGTAWVYERKDNGEIVSNCHKVPAVQFNKQLLTQKKILESFKNFYQQLMILNPNIRIILTLSPVRHIKDSLELNAVSKSILRLSCHTLCEMYPQVEYFPAYEIVLDDLRDYRFYDRDLLHPSPEAINYIWRIFGDRYFTKDTATFVKKWDEISKALAHRPYHPTSAMHQKFLSNLLTQLEELKSTINVDKEISQVKNQIKH
;
A
#
# COMPACT_ATOMS: atom_id res chain seq x y z
N MET A 1 12.66 -12.06 -30.93
CA MET A 1 12.31 -10.62 -30.97
C MET A 1 13.26 -9.93 -30.03
N ASP A 2 14.07 -9.01 -30.54
CA ASP A 2 14.91 -8.18 -29.67
C ASP A 2 13.97 -7.33 -28.82
N ASN A 3 13.96 -7.59 -27.52
CA ASN A 3 13.14 -6.83 -26.58
C ASN A 3 13.85 -5.49 -26.39
N PHE A 4 13.29 -4.39 -26.90
CA PHE A 4 13.88 -3.04 -26.79
C PHE A 4 13.79 -2.44 -25.36
N ARG A 5 13.71 -3.29 -24.33
CA ARG A 5 13.59 -2.90 -22.92
C ARG A 5 14.37 -3.86 -22.03
N THR A 6 14.88 -3.34 -20.92
CA THR A 6 15.54 -4.16 -19.88
C THR A 6 14.45 -4.76 -19.00
N VAL A 7 13.90 -5.90 -19.41
CA VAL A 7 12.90 -6.60 -18.60
C VAL A 7 13.54 -7.06 -17.29
N LEU A 8 13.04 -6.52 -16.18
CA LEU A 8 13.46 -6.97 -14.86
C LEU A 8 12.74 -8.26 -14.54
N THR A 9 13.48 -9.38 -14.55
CA THR A 9 13.01 -10.63 -13.99
C THR A 9 13.12 -10.55 -12.47
N ALA A 10 11.98 -10.59 -11.79
CA ALA A 10 11.94 -10.70 -10.35
C ALA A 10 12.70 -11.95 -9.87
N THR A 11 13.58 -11.79 -8.88
CA THR A 11 14.17 -12.92 -8.17
C THR A 11 13.07 -13.74 -7.50
N PRO A 12 13.19 -15.09 -7.41
CA PRO A 12 12.23 -15.91 -6.70
C PRO A 12 12.03 -15.41 -5.26
N ALA A 13 10.78 -15.38 -4.79
CA ALA A 13 10.49 -15.08 -3.40
C ALA A 13 10.84 -16.28 -2.50
N SER A 14 11.24 -15.99 -1.26
CA SER A 14 11.44 -16.98 -0.20
C SER A 14 10.13 -17.45 0.46
N PHE A 15 9.02 -16.77 0.16
CA PHE A 15 7.68 -17.11 0.62
C PHE A 15 6.64 -16.77 -0.45
N ASN A 16 5.43 -17.33 -0.28
CA ASN A 16 4.30 -17.08 -1.16
C ASN A 16 3.11 -16.54 -0.36
N ILE A 17 2.17 -15.89 -1.06
CA ILE A 17 0.94 -15.29 -0.57
C ILE A 17 -0.23 -16.09 -1.15
N GLY A 18 -0.98 -16.73 -0.26
CA GLY A 18 -2.25 -17.38 -0.51
C GLY A 18 -3.41 -16.38 -0.62
N LEU A 19 -4.53 -16.78 -1.23
CA LEU A 19 -5.71 -15.93 -1.36
C LEU A 19 -6.35 -15.53 -0.02
N ARG A 20 -6.22 -16.40 0.99
CA ARG A 20 -6.74 -16.20 2.36
C ARG A 20 -5.70 -15.66 3.33
N ASP A 21 -4.51 -15.34 2.84
CA ASP A 21 -3.45 -14.81 3.67
C ASP A 21 -3.71 -13.33 3.95
N GLY A 22 -3.78 -12.97 5.23
CA GLY A 22 -3.98 -11.59 5.66
C GLY A 22 -2.80 -10.69 5.26
N CYS A 23 -3.10 -9.64 4.52
CA CYS A 23 -2.13 -8.64 4.09
C CYS A 23 -2.35 -7.31 4.82
N PHE A 24 -1.26 -6.62 5.14
CA PHE A 24 -1.30 -5.25 5.63
C PHE A 24 -0.41 -4.40 4.73
N THR A 25 -0.94 -3.29 4.20
CA THR A 25 -0.16 -2.38 3.34
C THR A 25 -0.07 -1.01 3.97
N ILE A 26 1.13 -0.41 3.96
CA ILE A 26 1.36 0.94 4.46
C ILE A 26 2.43 1.68 3.68
N GLY A 27 2.27 3.00 3.55
CA GLY A 27 3.30 3.89 3.03
C GLY A 27 2.75 4.94 2.07
N SER A 28 3.52 5.21 1.00
CA SER A 28 3.15 6.22 0.01
C SER A 28 1.84 5.88 -0.72
N CYS A 29 1.35 6.78 -1.57
CA CYS A 29 0.21 6.52 -2.46
C CYS A 29 0.37 5.26 -3.34
N PHE A 30 1.61 4.84 -3.64
CA PHE A 30 1.83 3.58 -4.36
C PHE A 30 1.45 2.34 -3.53
N ALA A 31 1.50 2.43 -2.19
CA ALA A 31 0.98 1.38 -1.32
C ALA A 31 -0.55 1.24 -1.46
N ASP A 32 -1.27 2.35 -1.66
CA ASP A 32 -2.71 2.30 -1.97
C ASP A 32 -2.96 1.57 -3.29
N ASN A 33 -2.18 1.84 -4.34
CA ASN A 33 -2.36 1.17 -5.63
C ASN A 33 -2.25 -0.35 -5.50
N LEU A 34 -1.18 -0.86 -4.86
CA LEU A 34 -1.03 -2.29 -4.64
C LEU A 34 -2.05 -2.87 -3.66
N GLY A 35 -2.34 -2.16 -2.57
CA GLY A 35 -3.33 -2.59 -1.58
C GLY A 35 -4.75 -2.65 -2.17
N GLN A 36 -5.13 -1.69 -3.01
CA GLN A 36 -6.41 -1.70 -3.71
C GLN A 36 -6.48 -2.81 -4.75
N LEU A 37 -5.40 -3.12 -5.45
CA LEU A 37 -5.36 -4.28 -6.33
C LEU A 37 -5.57 -5.58 -5.56
N LEU A 38 -4.90 -5.78 -4.42
CA LEU A 38 -5.17 -6.92 -3.52
C LEU A 38 -6.65 -6.98 -3.12
N HIS A 39 -7.21 -5.86 -2.66
CA HIS A 39 -8.61 -5.80 -2.25
C HIS A 39 -9.59 -6.09 -3.41
N GLN A 40 -9.36 -5.51 -4.58
CA GLN A 40 -10.16 -5.74 -5.79
C GLN A 40 -10.11 -7.21 -6.25
N HIS A 41 -9.00 -7.89 -5.99
CA HIS A 41 -8.82 -9.32 -6.23
C HIS A 41 -9.17 -10.19 -5.02
N LYS A 42 -10.00 -9.67 -4.10
CA LYS A 42 -10.63 -10.44 -3.01
C LYS A 42 -9.67 -10.99 -1.94
N PHE A 43 -8.44 -10.49 -1.89
CA PHE A 43 -7.54 -10.78 -0.77
C PHE A 43 -8.04 -10.12 0.51
N GLU A 44 -7.77 -10.77 1.65
CA GLU A 44 -7.93 -10.13 2.96
C GLU A 44 -6.80 -9.11 3.15
N VAL A 45 -7.12 -7.82 3.06
CA VAL A 45 -6.12 -6.76 3.16
C VAL A 45 -6.61 -5.54 3.92
N LEU A 46 -5.77 -5.01 4.81
CA LEU A 46 -5.93 -3.67 5.37
C LEU A 46 -4.99 -2.69 4.66
N VAL A 47 -5.58 -1.68 4.01
CA VAL A 47 -4.86 -0.73 3.15
C VAL A 47 -4.70 0.62 3.83
N ASN A 48 -3.46 1.05 4.05
CA ASN A 48 -3.08 2.36 4.57
C ASN A 48 -4.04 2.89 5.66
N PRO A 49 -4.23 2.18 6.78
CA PRO A 49 -5.26 2.53 7.77
C PRO A 49 -5.01 3.89 8.43
N PHE A 50 -3.78 4.42 8.34
CA PHE A 50 -3.38 5.73 8.84
C PHE A 50 -3.27 6.81 7.76
N GLY A 51 -3.73 6.50 6.54
CA GLY A 51 -3.54 7.31 5.34
C GLY A 51 -2.10 7.27 4.80
N THR A 52 -1.84 8.00 3.72
CA THR A 52 -0.53 7.98 3.08
C THR A 52 0.55 8.61 3.96
N SER A 53 1.69 7.94 4.06
CA SER A 53 2.89 8.43 4.75
C SER A 53 4.11 8.02 3.95
N TYR A 54 5.09 8.92 3.81
CA TYR A 54 6.13 8.72 2.79
C TYR A 54 7.48 8.36 3.40
N ASN A 55 7.81 8.88 4.58
CA ASN A 55 9.15 8.70 5.15
C ASN A 55 9.19 7.51 6.12
N PRO A 56 10.32 6.77 6.18
CA PRO A 56 10.42 5.58 7.01
C PRO A 56 10.09 5.81 8.50
N ILE A 57 10.57 6.90 9.10
CA ILE A 57 10.42 7.14 10.53
C ILE A 57 8.95 7.36 10.91
N SER A 58 8.23 8.20 10.17
CA SER A 58 6.79 8.40 10.43
C SER A 58 5.98 7.13 10.19
N ILE A 59 6.34 6.31 9.19
CA ILE A 59 5.67 5.02 8.95
C ILE A 59 5.91 4.06 10.14
N HIS A 60 7.16 3.94 10.61
CA HIS A 60 7.48 3.09 11.76
C HIS A 60 6.78 3.57 13.03
N LYS A 61 6.64 4.88 13.22
CA LYS A 61 5.96 5.48 14.38
C LYS A 61 4.48 5.07 14.44
N VAL A 62 3.73 5.20 13.35
CA VAL A 62 2.32 4.78 13.34
C VAL A 62 2.14 3.25 13.42
N LEU A 63 3.08 2.48 12.86
CA LEU A 63 3.12 1.02 13.06
C LEU A 63 3.39 0.67 14.52
N HIS A 64 4.24 1.43 15.22
CA HIS A 64 4.49 1.22 16.63
C HIS A 64 3.23 1.43 17.47
N TYR A 65 2.46 2.49 17.23
CA TYR A 65 1.15 2.68 17.87
C TYR A 65 0.20 1.49 17.63
N ALA A 66 0.15 0.98 16.39
CA ALA A 66 -0.65 -0.21 16.07
C ALA A 66 -0.15 -1.47 16.79
N ILE A 67 1.17 -1.69 16.86
CA ILE A 67 1.75 -2.89 17.48
C ILE A 67 1.51 -2.89 18.99
N GLN A 68 1.75 -1.76 19.65
CA GLN A 68 1.52 -1.62 21.10
C GLN A 68 0.03 -1.47 21.45
N ASN A 69 -0.81 -1.14 20.46
CA ASN A 69 -2.21 -0.75 20.65
C ASN A 69 -2.34 0.45 21.60
N GLU A 70 -1.44 1.42 21.46
CA GLU A 70 -1.32 2.59 22.33
C GLU A 70 -1.62 3.88 21.57
N LEU A 71 -2.23 4.83 22.27
CA LEU A 71 -2.53 6.15 21.72
C LEU A 71 -1.27 7.05 21.69
N PRO A 72 -1.19 7.97 20.72
CA PRO A 72 -0.12 8.95 20.69
C PRO A 72 -0.20 9.91 21.88
N THR A 73 0.95 10.45 22.27
CA THR A 73 1.08 11.37 23.41
C THR A 73 0.42 12.71 23.13
N THR A 74 0.05 13.45 24.17
CA THR A 74 -0.73 14.70 24.04
C THR A 74 -0.01 15.81 23.27
N ASP A 75 1.32 15.83 23.28
CA ASP A 75 2.17 16.79 22.56
C ASP A 75 2.23 16.58 21.03
N THR A 76 1.65 15.48 20.55
CA THR A 76 1.48 15.19 19.11
C THR A 76 0.20 15.78 18.53
N TYR A 77 -0.71 16.30 19.36
CA TYR A 77 -1.94 16.94 18.90
C TYR A 77 -1.73 18.44 18.69
N GLY A 78 -2.43 18.99 17.71
CA GLY A 78 -2.42 20.41 17.39
C GLY A 78 -3.76 20.89 16.86
N GLU A 79 -3.86 22.21 16.69
CA GLU A 79 -5.03 22.87 16.13
C GLU A 79 -4.58 23.80 14.99
N LEU A 80 -5.29 23.77 13.86
CA LEU A 80 -5.05 24.61 12.70
C LEU A 80 -6.37 24.87 11.98
N ASN A 81 -6.70 26.14 11.73
CA ASN A 81 -7.92 26.56 11.01
C ASN A 81 -9.19 25.90 11.55
N GLU A 82 -9.41 25.97 12.87
CA GLU A 82 -10.59 25.39 13.57
C GLU A 82 -10.67 23.86 13.52
N THR A 83 -9.62 23.18 13.05
CA THR A 83 -9.53 21.72 13.03
C THR A 83 -8.45 21.23 13.98
N TYR A 84 -8.79 20.21 14.76
CA TYR A 84 -7.85 19.42 15.52
C TYR A 84 -7.19 18.40 14.60
N PHE A 85 -5.89 18.18 14.80
CA PHE A 85 -5.12 17.17 14.08
C PHE A 85 -4.06 16.51 14.97
N ASN A 86 -3.42 15.47 14.44
CA ASN A 86 -2.26 14.85 15.06
C ASN A 86 -1.08 14.84 14.07
N PHE A 87 0.08 15.31 14.52
CA PHE A 87 1.29 15.46 13.69
C PHE A 87 1.80 14.16 13.07
N ASP A 88 1.52 13.01 13.69
CA ASP A 88 2.01 11.71 13.25
C ASP A 88 1.12 11.04 12.19
N PHE A 89 -0.11 11.52 12.01
CA PHE A 89 -1.11 10.91 11.14
C PHE A 89 -1.31 11.71 9.84
N HIS A 90 -1.90 11.05 8.84
CA HIS A 90 -2.25 11.70 7.57
C HIS A 90 -3.33 12.77 7.76
N SER A 91 -3.46 13.70 6.80
CA SER A 91 -4.42 14.82 6.87
C SER A 91 -5.89 14.39 7.02
N SER A 92 -6.21 13.15 6.63
CA SER A 92 -7.53 12.53 6.86
C SER A 92 -7.86 12.33 8.34
N PHE A 93 -6.87 12.37 9.24
CA PHE A 93 -7.04 12.39 10.68
C PHE A 93 -7.09 13.84 11.18
N SER A 94 -8.18 14.50 10.85
CA SER A 94 -8.55 15.81 11.38
C SER A 94 -10.05 15.84 11.72
N ALA A 95 -10.44 16.69 12.66
CA ALA A 95 -11.83 16.86 13.04
C ALA A 95 -12.08 18.25 13.63
N LEU A 96 -13.33 18.72 13.60
CA LEU A 96 -13.73 19.97 14.28
C LEU A 96 -13.77 19.82 15.81
N GLU A 97 -13.84 18.59 16.33
CA GLU A 97 -13.83 18.31 17.76
C GLU A 97 -12.71 17.32 18.11
N ALA A 98 -11.96 17.62 19.18
CA ALA A 98 -10.79 16.82 19.60
C ALA A 98 -11.15 15.37 19.99
N ASN A 99 -12.31 15.15 20.61
CA ASN A 99 -12.85 13.83 20.95
C ASN A 99 -13.12 12.97 19.70
N ILE A 100 -13.60 13.58 18.60
CA ILE A 100 -13.85 12.89 17.33
C ILE A 100 -12.52 12.46 16.72
N LEU A 101 -11.53 13.36 16.69
CA LEU A 101 -10.18 13.01 16.22
C LEU A 101 -9.59 11.85 17.01
N GLN A 102 -9.61 11.94 18.34
CA GLN A 102 -9.07 10.90 19.21
C GLN A 102 -9.78 9.56 18.96
N ARG A 103 -11.11 9.55 18.85
CA ARG A 103 -11.87 8.33 18.52
C ARG A 103 -11.48 7.74 17.17
N ASN A 104 -11.28 8.58 16.15
CA ASN A 104 -10.85 8.12 14.82
C ASN A 104 -9.46 7.48 14.87
N ILE A 105 -8.52 8.09 15.60
CA ILE A 105 -7.17 7.56 15.84
C ILE A 105 -7.25 6.23 16.60
N THR A 106 -8.00 6.15 17.70
CA THR A 106 -8.19 4.93 18.49
C THR A 106 -8.73 3.79 17.62
N ASN A 107 -9.75 4.06 16.80
CA ASN A 107 -10.35 3.05 15.93
C ASN A 107 -9.36 2.56 14.87
N ALA A 108 -8.58 3.46 14.26
CA ALA A 108 -7.56 3.09 13.29
C ALA A 108 -6.44 2.24 13.92
N ILE A 109 -5.98 2.61 15.11
CA ILE A 109 -4.96 1.86 15.87
C ILE A 109 -5.48 0.47 16.22
N SER A 110 -6.66 0.36 16.83
CA SER A 110 -7.24 -0.91 17.24
C SER A 110 -7.49 -1.86 16.06
N LYS A 111 -8.04 -1.33 14.96
CA LYS A 111 -8.23 -2.10 13.73
C LYS A 111 -6.89 -2.59 13.15
N SER A 112 -5.87 -1.73 13.18
CA SER A 112 -4.54 -2.06 12.67
C SER A 112 -3.84 -3.09 13.56
N HIS A 113 -4.00 -2.99 14.87
CA HIS A 113 -3.47 -3.96 15.83
C HIS A 113 -3.99 -5.37 15.53
N SER A 114 -5.32 -5.52 15.41
CA SER A 114 -5.94 -6.80 15.06
C SER A 114 -5.45 -7.35 13.72
N ALA A 115 -5.36 -6.49 12.70
CA ALA A 115 -4.89 -6.90 11.37
C ALA A 115 -3.41 -7.32 11.37
N ILE A 116 -2.52 -6.58 12.03
CA ILE A 116 -1.08 -6.93 12.10
C ILE A 116 -0.88 -8.25 12.85
N ARG A 117 -1.70 -8.52 13.88
CA ARG A 117 -1.61 -9.75 14.66
C ARG A 117 -1.96 -11.01 13.86
N SER A 118 -2.88 -10.91 12.88
CA SER A 118 -3.28 -12.04 12.03
C SER A 118 -2.63 -12.05 10.65
N ALA A 119 -2.03 -10.94 10.22
CA ALA A 119 -1.42 -10.83 8.90
C ALA A 119 -0.24 -11.79 8.74
N THR A 120 -0.11 -12.38 7.56
CA THR A 120 1.08 -13.14 7.15
C THR A 120 2.09 -12.24 6.45
N THR A 121 1.62 -11.14 5.83
CA THR A 121 2.46 -10.24 5.03
C THR A 121 2.22 -8.77 5.35
N LEU A 122 3.28 -8.03 5.64
CA LEU A 122 3.32 -6.58 5.78
C LEU A 122 4.09 -5.95 4.61
N LEU A 123 3.41 -5.16 3.79
CA LEU A 123 4.00 -4.43 2.67
C LEU A 123 4.25 -2.97 3.09
N ILE A 124 5.50 -2.55 3.07
CA ILE A 124 5.90 -1.18 3.41
C ILE A 124 6.48 -0.49 2.17
N THR A 125 5.86 0.62 1.76
CA THR A 125 6.31 1.41 0.61
C THR A 125 6.89 2.75 1.06
N TYR A 126 8.22 2.89 0.99
CA TYR A 126 8.88 4.17 1.27
C TYR A 126 8.81 5.12 0.06
N GLY A 127 8.47 6.38 0.31
CA GLY A 127 8.36 7.45 -0.69
C GLY A 127 9.58 8.36 -0.73
N THR A 128 9.96 8.95 0.40
CA THR A 128 11.05 9.94 0.49
C THR A 128 11.84 9.82 1.80
N ALA A 129 13.12 10.15 1.76
CA ALA A 129 13.98 10.31 2.93
C ALA A 129 13.93 11.75 3.48
N TRP A 130 13.22 12.67 2.83
CA TRP A 130 12.98 14.00 3.35
C TRP A 130 11.96 13.99 4.48
N VAL A 131 12.28 14.69 5.57
CA VAL A 131 11.44 14.83 6.74
C VAL A 131 11.35 16.27 7.23
N TYR A 132 10.34 16.53 8.04
CA TYR A 132 10.20 17.77 8.79
C TYR A 132 10.45 17.45 10.27
N GLU A 133 11.50 18.01 10.84
CA GLU A 133 11.77 17.96 12.27
C GLU A 133 11.11 19.17 12.92
N ARG A 134 10.23 18.93 13.88
CA ARG A 134 9.56 19.97 14.66
C ARG A 134 10.57 20.74 15.50
N LYS A 135 10.56 22.08 15.42
CA LYS A 135 11.52 22.93 16.16
C LYS A 135 11.27 23.00 17.66
N ASP A 136 10.05 22.71 18.11
CA ASP A 136 9.66 22.80 19.52
C ASP A 136 10.13 21.59 20.34
N ASN A 137 10.14 20.38 19.76
CA ASN A 137 10.51 19.16 20.49
C ASN A 137 11.47 18.21 19.74
N GLY A 138 11.86 18.51 18.49
CA GLY A 138 12.75 17.66 17.69
C GLY A 138 12.09 16.43 17.06
N GLU A 139 10.76 16.28 17.17
CA GLU A 139 10.05 15.12 16.62
C GLU A 139 9.98 15.15 15.09
N ILE A 140 10.14 13.98 14.47
CA ILE A 140 10.11 13.82 13.01
C ILE A 140 8.69 13.53 12.52
N VAL A 141 8.21 14.35 11.58
CA VAL A 141 6.87 14.27 11.03
C VAL A 141 6.86 14.40 9.49
N SER A 142 5.73 14.06 8.86
CA SER A 142 5.51 14.23 7.42
C SER A 142 4.91 15.60 7.03
N ASN A 143 4.47 16.40 8.02
CA ASN A 143 3.72 17.65 7.83
C ASN A 143 2.50 17.50 6.89
N CYS A 144 1.71 16.44 7.09
CA CYS A 144 0.53 16.16 6.25
C CYS A 144 -0.55 17.25 6.35
N HIS A 145 -0.64 17.92 7.50
CA HIS A 145 -1.62 18.98 7.77
C HIS A 145 -1.20 20.35 7.24
N LYS A 146 -0.06 20.45 6.55
CA LYS A 146 0.46 21.71 5.97
C LYS A 146 0.62 22.82 7.02
N VAL A 147 1.06 22.45 8.21
CA VAL A 147 1.47 23.39 9.26
C VAL A 147 2.61 24.27 8.70
N PRO A 148 2.65 25.57 9.05
CA PRO A 148 3.63 26.50 8.48
C PRO A 148 5.07 26.01 8.57
N ALA A 149 5.79 26.08 7.44
CA ALA A 149 7.15 25.55 7.31
C ALA A 149 8.15 26.16 8.32
N VAL A 150 7.88 27.36 8.83
CA VAL A 150 8.70 28.03 9.85
C VAL A 150 8.82 27.23 11.15
N GLN A 151 7.86 26.34 11.44
CA GLN A 151 7.86 25.49 12.62
C GLN A 151 8.76 24.25 12.49
N PHE A 152 9.38 24.03 11.32
CA PHE A 152 10.15 22.84 11.05
C PHE A 152 11.55 23.13 10.54
N ASN A 153 12.47 22.23 10.85
CA ASN A 153 13.72 22.05 10.12
C ASN A 153 13.51 20.95 9.09
N LYS A 154 13.61 21.27 7.80
CA LYS A 154 13.56 20.27 6.75
C LYS A 154 14.94 19.63 6.60
N GLN A 155 15.02 18.31 6.70
CA GLN A 155 16.29 17.59 6.60
C GLN A 155 16.12 16.25 5.87
N LEU A 156 17.24 15.74 5.38
CA LEU A 156 17.33 14.42 4.78
C LEU A 156 17.70 13.39 5.86
N LEU A 157 17.00 12.27 5.90
CA LEU A 157 17.35 11.18 6.79
C LEU A 157 18.68 10.55 6.40
N THR A 158 19.45 10.14 7.39
CA THR A 158 20.61 9.27 7.17
C THR A 158 20.15 7.81 7.14
N GLN A 159 20.92 6.96 6.44
CA GLN A 159 20.69 5.52 6.47
C GLN A 159 20.65 4.98 7.90
N LYS A 160 21.57 5.43 8.77
CA LYS A 160 21.65 5.05 10.18
C LYS A 160 20.33 5.28 10.93
N LYS A 161 19.74 6.48 10.82
CA LYS A 161 18.45 6.80 11.46
C LYS A 161 17.32 5.87 10.98
N ILE A 162 17.31 5.52 9.69
CA ILE A 162 16.32 4.59 9.12
C ILE A 162 16.49 3.19 9.69
N LEU A 163 17.73 2.67 9.73
CA LEU A 163 18.03 1.34 10.25
C LEU A 163 17.70 1.23 11.75
N GLU A 164 18.03 2.24 12.55
CA GLU A 164 17.70 2.30 13.98
C GLU A 164 16.19 2.31 14.22
N SER A 165 15.48 3.17 13.48
CA SER A 165 14.01 3.23 13.55
C SER A 165 13.36 1.92 13.15
N PHE A 166 13.83 1.29 12.05
CA PHE A 166 13.32 0.00 11.62
C PHE A 166 13.60 -1.09 12.65
N LYS A 167 14.81 -1.16 13.21
CA LYS A 167 15.19 -2.14 14.24
C LYS A 167 14.23 -2.10 15.43
N ASN A 168 13.92 -0.90 15.94
CA ASN A 168 13.03 -0.73 17.08
C ASN A 168 11.60 -1.20 16.76
N PHE A 169 11.07 -0.80 15.60
CA PHE A 169 9.77 -1.27 15.12
C PHE A 169 9.75 -2.80 14.92
N TYR A 170 10.77 -3.34 14.27
CA TYR A 170 10.90 -4.75 13.94
C TYR A 170 10.93 -5.63 15.19
N GLN A 171 11.70 -5.26 16.22
CA GLN A 171 11.76 -6.01 17.47
C GLN A 171 10.38 -6.16 18.13
N GLN A 172 9.59 -5.08 18.15
CA GLN A 172 8.23 -5.12 18.69
C GLN A 172 7.28 -5.93 17.80
N LEU A 173 7.41 -5.79 16.48
CA LEU A 173 6.62 -6.58 15.53
C LEU A 173 6.87 -8.08 15.69
N MET A 174 8.12 -8.51 15.86
CA MET A 174 8.46 -9.92 16.04
C MET A 174 7.95 -10.49 17.37
N ILE A 175 7.75 -9.67 18.40
CA ILE A 175 7.09 -10.08 19.64
C ILE A 175 5.59 -10.30 19.40
N LEU A 176 4.94 -9.38 18.69
CA LEU A 176 3.50 -9.46 18.42
C LEU A 176 3.14 -10.57 17.41
N ASN A 177 3.91 -10.69 16.33
CA ASN A 177 3.68 -11.62 15.24
C ASN A 177 5.04 -12.10 14.67
N PRO A 178 5.63 -13.18 15.22
CA PRO A 178 6.95 -13.67 14.80
C PRO A 178 6.99 -14.30 13.39
N ASN A 179 5.81 -14.64 12.83
CA ASN A 179 5.70 -15.33 11.54
C ASN A 179 5.46 -14.37 10.36
N ILE A 180 5.21 -13.09 10.63
CA ILE A 180 4.93 -12.11 9.57
C ILE A 180 6.15 -11.92 8.67
N ARG A 181 5.91 -11.90 7.36
CA ARG A 181 6.88 -11.54 6.34
C ARG A 181 6.74 -10.08 5.98
N ILE A 182 7.86 -9.41 5.72
CA ILE A 182 7.88 -7.99 5.37
C ILE A 182 8.35 -7.84 3.93
N ILE A 183 7.58 -7.15 3.10
CA ILE A 183 7.99 -6.73 1.77
C ILE A 183 8.24 -5.24 1.82
N LEU A 184 9.50 -4.84 1.68
CA LEU A 184 9.89 -3.45 1.46
C LEU A 184 9.82 -3.15 -0.04
N THR A 185 9.35 -1.96 -0.38
CA THR A 185 9.47 -1.44 -1.73
C THR A 185 9.67 0.07 -1.71
N LEU A 186 10.26 0.59 -2.78
CA LEU A 186 10.35 2.03 -3.00
C LEU A 186 9.23 2.45 -3.93
N SER A 187 8.57 3.54 -3.59
CA SER A 187 7.59 4.17 -4.45
C SER A 187 8.26 4.59 -5.77
N PRO A 188 7.70 4.23 -6.94
CA PRO A 188 8.17 4.72 -8.24
C PRO A 188 7.82 6.20 -8.48
N VAL A 189 6.99 6.80 -7.65
CA VAL A 189 6.58 8.21 -7.77
C VAL A 189 7.77 9.13 -7.56
N ARG A 190 7.94 10.08 -8.48
CA ARG A 190 9.00 11.10 -8.45
C ARG A 190 8.59 12.26 -7.53
N HIS A 191 9.36 12.54 -6.48
CA HIS A 191 9.11 13.65 -5.56
C HIS A 191 9.87 14.92 -6.00
N ILE A 192 9.27 15.70 -6.90
CA ILE A 192 9.94 16.88 -7.49
C ILE A 192 9.76 18.20 -6.72
N LYS A 193 9.13 18.19 -5.54
CA LYS A 193 8.90 19.42 -4.74
C LYS A 193 10.19 20.15 -4.37
N ASP A 194 11.31 19.43 -4.28
CA ASP A 194 12.64 19.99 -4.06
C ASP A 194 13.40 20.12 -5.37
N SER A 195 13.87 18.99 -5.92
CA SER A 195 14.43 18.88 -7.26
C SER A 195 14.52 17.41 -7.68
N LEU A 196 14.79 17.14 -8.97
CA LEU A 196 15.05 15.79 -9.44
C LEU A 196 16.34 15.20 -8.86
N GLU A 197 17.37 16.03 -8.68
CA GLU A 197 18.65 15.64 -8.07
C GLU A 197 18.45 15.21 -6.60
N LEU A 198 17.72 16.01 -5.81
CA LEU A 198 17.44 15.69 -4.42
C LEU A 198 16.48 14.51 -4.27
N ASN A 199 15.57 14.31 -5.23
CA ASN A 199 14.78 13.08 -5.31
C ASN A 199 15.68 11.86 -5.52
N ALA A 200 16.67 11.94 -6.42
CA ALA A 200 17.61 10.85 -6.65
C ALA A 200 18.40 10.53 -5.38
N VAL A 201 18.98 11.54 -4.70
CA VAL A 201 19.68 11.34 -3.41
C VAL A 201 18.77 10.67 -2.38
N SER A 202 17.54 11.17 -2.24
CA SER A 202 16.54 10.58 -1.33
C SER A 202 16.26 9.11 -1.65
N LYS A 203 16.00 8.77 -2.93
CA LYS A 203 15.72 7.40 -3.35
C LYS A 203 16.95 6.50 -3.16
N SER A 204 18.16 7.00 -3.39
CA SER A 204 19.40 6.26 -3.14
C SER A 204 19.56 5.88 -1.67
N ILE A 205 19.27 6.80 -0.74
CA ILE A 205 19.30 6.52 0.71
C ILE A 205 18.28 5.42 1.05
N LEU A 206 17.03 5.58 0.61
CA LEU A 206 15.98 4.59 0.87
C LEU A 206 16.34 3.22 0.28
N ARG A 207 16.89 3.19 -0.94
CA ARG A 207 17.21 1.94 -1.64
C ARG A 207 18.34 1.19 -0.94
N LEU A 208 19.37 1.92 -0.52
CA LEU A 208 20.47 1.38 0.27
C LEU A 208 19.97 0.88 1.63
N SER A 209 19.11 1.64 2.32
CA SER A 209 18.46 1.19 3.55
C SER A 209 17.68 -0.12 3.35
N CYS A 210 16.84 -0.22 2.31
CA CYS A 210 16.10 -1.45 2.01
C CYS A 210 17.03 -2.64 1.76
N HIS A 211 18.12 -2.43 1.00
CA HIS A 211 19.10 -3.49 0.76
C HIS A 211 19.70 -4.01 2.07
N THR A 212 20.23 -3.12 2.91
CA THR A 212 20.82 -3.49 4.19
C THR A 212 19.82 -4.19 5.12
N LEU A 213 18.55 -3.74 5.15
CA LEU A 213 17.52 -4.38 5.94
C LEU A 213 17.21 -5.82 5.48
N CYS A 214 17.18 -6.07 4.17
CA CYS A 214 17.02 -7.42 3.62
C CYS A 214 18.21 -8.34 3.95
N GLU A 215 19.43 -7.81 4.03
CA GLU A 215 20.59 -8.60 4.47
C GLU A 215 20.57 -8.90 5.97
N MET A 216 20.08 -7.96 6.77
CA MET A 216 20.03 -8.09 8.24
C MET A 216 18.91 -9.00 8.73
N TYR A 217 17.78 -9.07 8.03
CA TYR A 217 16.56 -9.72 8.51
C TYR A 217 16.00 -10.71 7.48
N PRO A 218 16.02 -12.02 7.76
CA PRO A 218 15.56 -13.05 6.81
C PRO A 218 14.05 -13.03 6.54
N GLN A 219 13.26 -12.32 7.36
CA GLN A 219 11.83 -12.08 7.13
C GLN A 219 11.56 -10.93 6.14
N VAL A 220 12.59 -10.18 5.74
CA VAL A 220 12.44 -8.94 4.97
C VAL A 220 12.93 -9.13 3.54
N GLU A 221 12.04 -8.92 2.57
CA GLU A 221 12.36 -8.92 1.15
C GLU A 221 12.16 -7.57 0.49
N TYR A 222 12.87 -7.35 -0.62
CA TYR A 222 12.69 -6.17 -1.45
C TYR A 222 11.96 -6.50 -2.75
N PHE A 223 10.86 -5.78 -3.01
CA PHE A 223 10.15 -5.79 -4.28
C PHE A 223 10.53 -4.57 -5.14
N PRO A 224 11.08 -4.74 -6.35
CA PRO A 224 11.70 -3.67 -7.14
C PRO A 224 10.70 -2.86 -7.97
N ALA A 225 9.61 -2.37 -7.38
CA ALA A 225 8.62 -1.54 -8.08
C ALA A 225 9.22 -0.25 -8.67
N TYR A 226 10.19 0.35 -7.95
CA TYR A 226 10.89 1.56 -8.36
C TYR A 226 11.70 1.33 -9.65
N GLU A 227 12.52 0.28 -9.66
CA GLU A 227 13.36 -0.09 -10.81
C GLU A 227 12.51 -0.56 -11.99
N ILE A 228 11.40 -1.28 -11.77
CA ILE A 228 10.46 -1.64 -12.85
C ILE A 228 9.99 -0.40 -13.61
N VAL A 229 9.61 0.66 -12.91
CA VAL A 229 9.16 1.89 -13.57
C VAL A 229 10.31 2.62 -14.27
N LEU A 230 11.50 2.66 -13.67
CA LEU A 230 12.61 3.42 -14.24
C LEU A 230 13.32 2.71 -15.40
N ASP A 231 13.45 1.39 -15.34
CA ASP A 231 14.32 0.62 -16.25
C ASP A 231 13.53 -0.23 -17.26
N ASP A 232 12.41 -0.83 -16.85
CA ASP A 232 11.55 -1.63 -17.75
C ASP A 232 10.50 -0.74 -18.44
N LEU A 233 9.88 0.18 -17.69
CA LEU A 233 8.82 1.08 -18.16
C LEU A 233 9.30 2.54 -18.35
N ARG A 234 10.53 2.71 -18.85
CA ARG A 234 11.23 4.00 -18.89
C ARG A 234 10.55 5.13 -19.70
N ASP A 235 9.60 4.80 -20.57
CA ASP A 235 8.91 5.73 -21.46
C ASP A 235 7.80 6.53 -20.75
N TYR A 236 7.65 7.84 -21.07
CA TYR A 236 6.61 8.71 -20.51
C TYR A 236 5.17 8.20 -20.70
N ARG A 237 4.91 7.32 -21.68
CA ARG A 237 3.62 6.66 -21.85
C ARG A 237 3.16 5.84 -20.63
N PHE A 238 4.08 5.49 -19.74
CA PHE A 238 3.82 4.74 -18.50
C PHE A 238 3.68 5.64 -17.28
N TYR A 239 3.66 6.96 -17.48
CA TYR A 239 3.36 7.94 -16.45
C TYR A 239 1.95 8.49 -16.68
N ASP A 240 1.27 8.83 -15.60
CA ASP A 240 0.00 9.55 -15.64
C ASP A 240 0.23 11.00 -16.13
N ARG A 241 -0.86 11.76 -16.29
CA ARG A 241 -0.87 13.12 -16.85
C ARG A 241 0.05 14.10 -16.12
N ASP A 242 0.36 13.85 -14.86
CA ASP A 242 1.27 14.67 -14.07
C ASP A 242 2.75 14.38 -14.32
N LEU A 243 3.07 13.33 -15.10
CA LEU A 243 4.42 12.87 -15.42
C LEU A 243 5.24 12.41 -14.19
N LEU A 244 4.58 12.16 -13.06
CA LEU A 244 5.18 11.77 -11.79
C LEU A 244 4.71 10.41 -11.32
N HIS A 245 3.40 10.16 -11.39
CA HIS A 245 2.81 8.89 -10.98
C HIS A 245 2.83 7.87 -12.13
N PRO A 246 2.97 6.57 -11.85
CA PRO A 246 2.78 5.55 -12.88
C PRO A 246 1.34 5.55 -13.40
N SER A 247 1.16 5.31 -14.69
CA SER A 247 -0.16 5.16 -15.31
C SER A 247 -0.86 3.87 -14.84
N PRO A 248 -2.18 3.72 -15.03
CA PRO A 248 -2.89 2.48 -14.72
C PRO A 248 -2.29 1.24 -15.41
N GLU A 249 -1.78 1.39 -16.65
CA GLU A 249 -1.10 0.32 -17.38
C GLU A 249 0.21 -0.09 -16.69
N ALA A 250 0.98 0.89 -16.20
CA ALA A 250 2.20 0.64 -15.46
C ALA A 250 1.92 -0.05 -14.12
N ILE A 251 0.90 0.40 -13.39
CA ILE A 251 0.45 -0.24 -12.14
C ILE A 251 0.03 -1.70 -12.38
N ASN A 252 -0.76 -1.97 -13.43
CA ASN A 252 -1.16 -3.33 -13.81
C ASN A 252 0.04 -4.21 -14.23
N TYR A 253 1.05 -3.62 -14.86
CA TYR A 253 2.28 -4.34 -15.18
C TYR A 253 3.04 -4.75 -13.92
N ILE A 254 3.20 -3.82 -12.97
CA ILE A 254 3.85 -4.10 -11.69
C ILE A 254 3.05 -5.14 -10.88
N TRP A 255 1.71 -5.07 -10.90
CA TRP A 255 0.83 -6.06 -10.28
C TRP A 255 1.09 -7.48 -10.78
N ARG A 256 1.26 -7.64 -12.10
CA ARG A 256 1.56 -8.95 -12.70
C ARG A 256 2.92 -9.47 -12.22
N ILE A 257 3.95 -8.62 -12.21
CA ILE A 257 5.28 -9.02 -11.70
C ILE A 257 5.21 -9.36 -10.21
N PHE A 258 4.43 -8.61 -9.42
CA PHE A 258 4.19 -8.89 -8.01
C PHE A 258 3.53 -10.27 -7.83
N GLY A 259 2.48 -10.55 -8.59
CA GLY A 259 1.77 -11.83 -8.54
C GLY A 259 2.62 -13.01 -9.00
N ASP A 260 3.37 -12.86 -10.10
CA ASP A 260 4.29 -13.88 -10.62
C ASP A 260 5.39 -14.22 -9.60
N ARG A 261 5.78 -13.25 -8.77
CA ARG A 261 6.81 -13.43 -7.76
C ARG A 261 6.28 -14.03 -6.46
N TYR A 262 5.15 -13.53 -5.96
CA TYR A 262 4.70 -13.81 -4.60
C TYR A 262 3.47 -14.70 -4.52
N PHE A 263 2.67 -14.89 -5.57
CA PHE A 263 1.46 -15.70 -5.43
C PHE A 263 1.76 -17.20 -5.52
N THR A 264 1.06 -17.98 -4.69
CA THR A 264 0.98 -19.42 -4.93
C THR A 264 0.35 -19.70 -6.30
N LYS A 265 0.59 -20.89 -6.85
CA LYS A 265 0.01 -21.28 -8.16
C LYS A 265 -1.53 -21.18 -8.17
N ASP A 266 -2.16 -21.57 -7.06
CA ASP A 266 -3.62 -21.50 -6.92
C ASP A 266 -4.11 -20.06 -6.85
N THR A 267 -3.43 -19.21 -6.08
CA THR A 267 -3.72 -17.77 -6.02
C THR A 267 -3.57 -17.11 -7.38
N ALA A 268 -2.49 -17.38 -8.10
CA ALA A 268 -2.26 -16.82 -9.44
C ALA A 268 -3.33 -17.29 -10.45
N THR A 269 -3.77 -18.54 -10.35
CA THR A 269 -4.87 -19.09 -11.17
C THR A 269 -6.19 -18.40 -10.84
N PHE A 270 -6.47 -18.21 -9.55
CA PHE A 270 -7.66 -17.48 -9.09
C PHE A 270 -7.67 -16.04 -9.60
N VAL A 271 -6.56 -15.30 -9.45
CA VAL A 271 -6.43 -13.90 -9.90
C VAL A 271 -6.78 -13.77 -11.38
N LYS A 272 -6.28 -14.67 -12.23
CA LYS A 272 -6.62 -14.70 -13.67
C LYS A 272 -8.12 -14.95 -13.92
N LYS A 273 -8.72 -15.94 -13.25
CA LYS A 273 -10.17 -16.21 -13.35
C LYS A 273 -10.98 -15.01 -12.87
N TRP A 274 -10.55 -14.36 -11.79
CA TRP A 274 -11.22 -13.20 -11.22
C TRP A 274 -11.13 -11.96 -12.12
N ASP A 275 -10.01 -11.76 -12.84
CA ASP A 275 -9.86 -10.71 -13.84
C ASP A 275 -10.93 -10.82 -14.95
N GLU A 276 -11.16 -12.04 -15.44
CA GLU A 276 -12.17 -12.33 -16.47
C GLU A 276 -13.58 -12.03 -15.94
N ILE A 277 -13.90 -12.52 -14.74
CA ILE A 277 -15.18 -12.29 -14.07
C ILE A 277 -15.40 -10.80 -13.78
N SER A 278 -14.39 -10.09 -13.29
CA SER A 278 -14.46 -8.66 -12.98
C SER A 278 -14.71 -7.83 -14.24
N LYS A 279 -14.06 -8.16 -15.35
CA LYS A 279 -14.33 -7.54 -16.66
C LYS A 279 -15.75 -7.85 -17.15
N ALA A 280 -16.21 -9.09 -16.99
CA ALA A 280 -17.56 -9.49 -17.33
C ALA A 280 -18.62 -8.73 -16.52
N LEU A 281 -18.38 -8.52 -15.22
CA LEU A 281 -19.24 -7.75 -14.31
C LEU A 281 -19.28 -6.25 -14.65
N ALA A 282 -18.18 -5.69 -15.16
CA ALA A 282 -18.08 -4.29 -15.55
C ALA A 282 -18.66 -4.01 -16.95
N HIS A 283 -18.89 -5.04 -17.76
CA HIS A 283 -19.39 -4.90 -19.13
C HIS A 283 -20.81 -4.30 -19.15
N ARG A 284 -21.00 -3.26 -19.96
CA ARG A 284 -22.31 -2.59 -20.15
C ARG A 284 -22.91 -3.01 -21.49
N PRO A 285 -23.94 -3.88 -21.53
CA PRO A 285 -24.54 -4.36 -22.78
C PRO A 285 -25.39 -3.27 -23.46
N TYR A 286 -25.32 -3.18 -24.80
CA TYR A 286 -26.22 -2.32 -25.59
C TYR A 286 -27.67 -2.81 -25.55
N HIS A 287 -27.89 -4.12 -25.48
CA HIS A 287 -29.22 -4.76 -25.40
C HIS A 287 -29.29 -5.72 -24.20
N PRO A 288 -29.51 -5.19 -22.97
CA PRO A 288 -29.51 -5.98 -21.73
C PRO A 288 -30.57 -7.09 -21.71
N THR A 289 -31.64 -6.92 -22.48
CA THR A 289 -32.78 -7.84 -22.49
C THR A 289 -32.70 -8.93 -23.57
N SER A 290 -31.64 -8.92 -24.41
CA SER A 290 -31.46 -9.90 -25.48
C SER A 290 -31.18 -11.30 -24.92
N ALA A 291 -31.67 -12.35 -25.61
CA ALA A 291 -31.47 -13.74 -25.19
C ALA A 291 -29.98 -14.11 -25.04
N MET A 292 -29.13 -13.57 -25.93
CA MET A 292 -27.68 -13.77 -25.85
C MET A 292 -27.07 -13.19 -24.57
N HIS A 293 -27.46 -11.97 -24.19
CA HIS A 293 -26.96 -11.36 -22.96
C HIS A 293 -27.49 -12.07 -21.71
N GLN A 294 -28.76 -12.50 -21.72
CA GLN A 294 -29.34 -13.26 -20.62
C GLN A 294 -28.62 -14.60 -20.41
N LYS A 295 -28.29 -15.32 -21.49
CA LYS A 295 -27.45 -16.53 -21.42
C LYS A 295 -26.05 -16.24 -20.87
N PHE A 296 -25.44 -15.12 -21.26
CA PHE A 296 -24.17 -14.67 -20.70
C PHE A 296 -24.27 -14.42 -19.18
N LEU A 297 -25.31 -13.74 -18.71
CA LEU A 297 -25.54 -13.50 -17.27
C LEU A 297 -25.75 -14.81 -16.50
N SER A 298 -26.50 -15.77 -17.05
CA SER A 298 -26.67 -17.10 -16.42
C SER A 298 -25.33 -17.82 -16.28
N ASN A 299 -24.49 -17.81 -17.31
CA ASN A 299 -23.15 -18.41 -17.25
C ASN A 299 -22.26 -17.71 -16.21
N LEU A 300 -22.28 -16.37 -16.18
CA LEU A 300 -21.53 -15.58 -15.19
C LEU A 300 -22.00 -15.88 -13.77
N LEU A 301 -23.31 -16.04 -13.57
CA LEU A 301 -23.86 -16.44 -12.27
C LEU A 301 -23.36 -17.82 -11.85
N THR A 302 -23.34 -18.82 -12.74
CA THR A 302 -22.79 -20.14 -12.44
C THR A 302 -21.33 -20.05 -12.00
N GLN A 303 -20.49 -19.28 -12.71
CA GLN A 303 -19.08 -19.09 -12.35
C GLN A 303 -18.92 -18.43 -10.96
N LEU A 304 -19.79 -17.48 -10.60
CA LEU A 304 -19.78 -16.85 -9.28
C LEU A 304 -20.22 -17.83 -8.18
N GLU A 305 -21.28 -18.62 -8.40
CA GLU A 305 -21.74 -19.61 -7.42
C GLU A 305 -20.67 -20.69 -7.15
N GLU A 306 -19.88 -21.08 -8.15
CA GLU A 306 -18.70 -21.97 -7.96
C GLU A 306 -17.65 -21.37 -7.01
N LEU A 307 -17.42 -20.05 -7.09
CA LEU A 307 -16.41 -19.34 -6.30
C LEU A 307 -16.83 -19.12 -4.84
N LYS A 308 -18.11 -19.27 -4.51
CA LYS A 308 -18.67 -19.05 -3.18
C LYS A 308 -18.03 -19.91 -2.09
N SER A 309 -17.54 -21.10 -2.46
CA SER A 309 -16.78 -22.00 -1.59
C SER A 309 -15.41 -21.45 -1.18
N THR A 310 -14.85 -20.56 -2.00
CA THR A 310 -13.48 -20.05 -1.87
C THR A 310 -13.44 -18.65 -1.28
N ILE A 311 -14.30 -17.75 -1.77
CA ILE A 311 -14.37 -16.32 -1.41
C ILE A 311 -15.82 -15.82 -1.32
N ASN A 312 -16.03 -14.69 -0.65
CA ASN A 312 -17.33 -14.02 -0.64
C ASN A 312 -17.58 -13.25 -1.94
N VAL A 313 -18.61 -13.69 -2.65
CA VAL A 313 -19.12 -13.09 -3.91
C VAL A 313 -20.62 -12.81 -3.85
N ASP A 314 -21.22 -12.75 -2.66
CA ASP A 314 -22.67 -12.59 -2.49
C ASP A 314 -23.19 -11.28 -3.12
N LYS A 315 -22.37 -10.22 -3.04
CA LYS A 315 -22.68 -8.92 -3.66
C LYS A 315 -22.74 -9.04 -5.18
N GLU A 316 -21.74 -9.66 -5.79
CA GLU A 316 -21.66 -9.86 -7.24
C GLU A 316 -22.77 -10.78 -7.74
N ILE A 317 -23.07 -11.87 -7.02
CA ILE A 317 -24.20 -12.75 -7.30
C ILE A 317 -25.51 -11.96 -7.30
N SER A 318 -25.74 -11.13 -6.29
CA SER A 318 -26.94 -10.30 -6.18
C SER A 318 -27.04 -9.31 -7.34
N GLN A 319 -25.92 -8.68 -7.73
CA GLN A 319 -25.86 -7.77 -8.87
C GLN A 319 -26.22 -8.47 -10.19
N VAL A 320 -25.74 -9.70 -10.41
CA VAL A 320 -26.05 -10.45 -11.64
C VAL A 320 -27.50 -10.94 -11.64
N LYS A 321 -28.00 -11.46 -10.51
CA LYS A 321 -29.39 -11.91 -10.37
C LYS A 321 -30.39 -10.80 -10.70
N ASN A 322 -30.14 -9.57 -10.27
CA ASN A 322 -31.00 -8.41 -10.56
C ASN A 322 -31.06 -8.02 -12.05
N GLN A 323 -30.17 -8.53 -12.89
CA GLN A 323 -30.14 -8.26 -14.34
C GLN A 323 -30.74 -9.41 -15.17
N ILE A 324 -30.94 -10.58 -14.56
CA ILE A 324 -31.55 -11.73 -15.22
C ILE A 324 -33.07 -11.55 -15.21
N LYS A 325 -33.70 -11.69 -16.38
CA LYS A 325 -35.16 -11.73 -16.48
C LYS A 325 -35.67 -13.06 -15.92
N HIS A 326 -36.66 -12.98 -15.03
CA HIS A 326 -37.42 -14.13 -14.55
C HIS A 326 -38.41 -14.62 -15.60
#